data_AF-A0A0G0IYN1-F1
#
_entry.id   AF-A0A0G0IYN1-F1
#
_cell.length_a   1.000
_cell.length_b   1.000
_cell.length_c   1.000
_cell.angle_alpha   90.00
_cell.angle_beta   90.00
_cell.angle_gamma   90.00
#
_symmetry.space_group_name_H-M   'P 1'
#
loop_
_entity.id
_entity.type
_entity.pdbx_description
1 polymer ?
#
loop_
_entity_poly.entity_id
_entity_poly.type
_entity_poly.pdbx_seq_one_letter_code
_entity_poly.pdbx_strand_id
1 'polypeptide(L)'
;MKKILFGFAAFALVIATVPMFAAFEAHVINVTAKIENALSVTPSEIKFGTVFPEEVLHKPLVVQLSESFSAEGNADDVEYIIRQKPKCAITSQNGTVVDLGAGTATGHPKLGPEDVPFIDCGQPPRPLATDGSETWGPLPSLCPYLSKHPDLTPANDGSLDSFHEPYVWSGNQLVWTDVLGRLAKSQNDIIDTWDIDLSVPCFKGQCAQDEQVPAAYELDPRLEHMIFGCDLWVEVTGVSRLPIDQQ
;
A
#
# COMPACT_ATOMS: atom_id res chain seq x y z
N MET A 1 -47.71 -48.00 -72.51
CA MET A 1 -48.30 -46.70 -72.89
C MET A 1 -48.13 -45.75 -71.70
N LYS A 2 -47.11 -44.89 -71.69
CA LYS A 2 -47.20 -43.42 -71.89
C LYS A 2 -48.17 -42.71 -70.94
N LYS A 3 -47.59 -41.87 -70.05
CA LYS A 3 -48.00 -40.55 -69.49
C LYS A 3 -47.66 -40.50 -67.99
N ILE A 4 -46.47 -40.07 -67.54
CA ILE A 4 -45.85 -38.72 -67.54
C ILE A 4 -46.59 -37.69 -66.67
N LEU A 5 -45.84 -37.15 -65.70
CA LEU A 5 -45.95 -35.88 -64.98
C LEU A 5 -47.29 -35.58 -64.30
N PHE A 6 -47.29 -35.45 -62.98
CA PHE A 6 -47.77 -34.28 -62.22
C PHE A 6 -47.81 -34.69 -60.73
N GLY A 7 -46.83 -34.23 -59.95
CA GLY A 7 -46.80 -34.54 -58.51
C GLY A 7 -45.54 -34.11 -57.75
N PHE A 8 -44.56 -33.49 -58.42
CA PHE A 8 -43.31 -33.04 -57.79
C PHE A 8 -43.32 -31.55 -57.37
N ALA A 9 -44.48 -30.91 -57.28
CA ALA A 9 -44.61 -29.49 -56.94
C ALA A 9 -45.21 -29.20 -55.55
N ALA A 10 -45.40 -30.21 -54.69
CA ALA A 10 -45.99 -30.05 -53.36
C ALA A 10 -45.09 -30.46 -52.18
N PHE A 11 -43.84 -30.85 -52.45
CA PHE A 11 -42.89 -31.28 -51.40
C PHE A 11 -41.68 -30.35 -51.22
N ALA A 12 -41.64 -29.24 -51.94
CA ALA A 12 -40.45 -28.38 -52.04
C ALA A 12 -40.52 -27.07 -51.24
N LEU A 13 -41.47 -26.88 -50.32
CA LEU A 13 -41.49 -25.66 -49.49
C LEU A 13 -42.13 -25.83 -48.10
N VAL A 14 -41.88 -26.96 -47.43
CA VAL A 14 -42.13 -27.11 -45.97
C VAL A 14 -40.82 -27.44 -45.23
N ILE A 15 -39.67 -27.19 -45.87
CA ILE A 15 -38.33 -27.31 -45.25
C ILE A 15 -37.73 -25.90 -45.14
N ALA A 16 -38.37 -25.02 -44.38
CA ALA A 16 -37.79 -23.72 -44.04
C ALA A 16 -38.18 -23.23 -42.64
N THR A 17 -38.69 -24.10 -41.77
CA THR A 17 -39.05 -23.74 -40.39
C THR A 17 -38.61 -24.78 -39.37
N VAL A 18 -37.51 -25.50 -39.63
CA VAL A 18 -36.75 -26.06 -38.52
C VAL A 18 -35.85 -24.91 -38.06
N PRO A 19 -36.05 -24.34 -36.86
CA PRO A 19 -35.02 -23.49 -36.30
C PRO A 19 -33.77 -24.37 -36.22
N MET A 20 -32.73 -24.02 -36.99
CA MET A 20 -31.39 -24.52 -36.71
C MET A 20 -31.10 -24.03 -35.29
N PHE A 21 -31.27 -24.91 -34.31
CA PHE A 21 -30.62 -24.74 -33.02
C PHE A 21 -29.13 -24.81 -33.35
N ALA A 22 -28.52 -23.66 -33.64
CA ALA A 22 -27.09 -23.50 -33.57
C ALA A 22 -26.71 -24.00 -32.18
N ALA A 23 -25.89 -25.04 -32.12
CA ALA A 23 -25.29 -25.48 -30.87
C ALA A 23 -24.43 -24.31 -30.38
N PHE A 24 -24.99 -23.47 -29.53
CA PHE A 24 -24.22 -22.49 -28.79
C PHE A 24 -23.51 -23.25 -27.69
N GLU A 25 -22.22 -23.49 -27.90
CA GLU A 25 -21.32 -23.98 -26.85
C GLU A 25 -21.11 -22.82 -25.86
N ALA A 26 -22.03 -22.70 -24.91
CA ALA A 26 -21.93 -21.73 -23.84
C ALA A 26 -21.12 -22.36 -22.71
N HIS A 27 -19.85 -21.97 -22.58
CA HIS A 27 -19.08 -22.25 -21.38
C HIS A 27 -19.39 -21.17 -20.35
N VAL A 28 -20.11 -21.56 -19.29
CA VAL A 28 -20.26 -20.72 -18.10
C VAL A 28 -19.08 -21.06 -17.19
N ILE A 29 -18.10 -20.16 -17.13
CA ILE A 29 -17.02 -20.23 -16.14
C ILE A 29 -17.51 -19.50 -14.90
N ASN A 30 -17.75 -20.23 -13.81
CA ASN A 30 -18.10 -19.63 -12.53
C ASN A 30 -16.84 -19.03 -11.91
N VAL A 31 -16.77 -17.70 -11.89
CA VAL A 31 -15.69 -16.96 -11.22
C VAL A 31 -16.26 -16.40 -9.93
N THR A 32 -15.80 -16.94 -8.80
CA THR A 32 -16.08 -16.41 -7.46
C THR A 32 -14.76 -16.14 -6.76
N ALA A 33 -14.62 -14.99 -6.11
CA ALA A 33 -13.47 -14.66 -5.29
C ALA A 33 -13.95 -14.18 -3.91
N LYS A 34 -13.29 -14.64 -2.85
CA LYS A 34 -13.48 -14.13 -1.48
C LYS A 34 -12.30 -13.20 -1.18
N ILE A 35 -12.61 -11.95 -0.82
CA ILE A 35 -11.60 -10.97 -0.40
C ILE A 35 -11.53 -11.07 1.12
N GLU A 36 -10.39 -11.53 1.64
CA GLU A 36 -10.15 -11.66 3.07
C GLU A 36 -9.04 -10.70 3.50
N ASN A 37 -9.20 -10.12 4.68
CA ASN A 37 -8.15 -9.36 5.31
C ASN A 37 -7.34 -10.32 6.19
N ALA A 38 -6.09 -10.62 5.83
CA ALA A 38 -5.27 -11.57 6.59
C ALA A 38 -4.73 -10.97 7.89
N LEU A 39 -4.64 -9.63 7.97
CA LEU A 39 -3.97 -8.92 9.06
C LEU A 39 -4.90 -7.92 9.75
N SER A 40 -4.58 -7.65 11.01
CA SER A 40 -5.08 -6.52 11.78
C SER A 40 -3.86 -5.70 12.22
N VAL A 41 -3.88 -4.40 11.91
CA VAL A 41 -2.75 -3.48 12.16
C VAL A 41 -3.19 -2.37 13.10
N THR A 42 -2.46 -2.16 14.19
CA THR A 42 -2.80 -1.16 15.23
C THR A 42 -1.53 -0.45 15.71
N PRO A 43 -1.52 0.87 15.93
CA PRO A 43 -2.62 1.82 15.70
C PRO A 43 -2.80 2.15 14.23
N SER A 44 -3.95 2.76 13.88
CA SER A 44 -4.18 3.32 12.54
C SER A 44 -3.40 4.61 12.28
N GLU A 45 -2.88 5.25 13.33
CA GLU A 45 -2.12 6.49 13.25
C GLU A 45 -1.07 6.56 14.37
N ILE A 46 0.15 6.99 14.03
CA ILE A 46 1.22 7.28 14.99
C ILE A 46 1.45 8.78 15.03
N LYS A 47 1.30 9.40 16.21
CA LYS A 47 1.56 10.82 16.44
C LYS A 47 2.79 10.98 17.33
N PHE A 48 3.83 11.60 16.78
CA PHE A 48 5.02 12.00 17.54
C PHE A 48 4.83 13.36 18.22
N GLY A 49 3.99 14.24 17.68
CA GLY A 49 3.74 15.58 18.23
C GLY A 49 4.85 16.56 17.84
N THR A 50 5.08 17.56 18.69
CA THR A 50 6.23 18.46 18.56
C THR A 50 7.48 17.72 19.03
N VAL A 51 8.50 17.73 18.19
CA VAL A 51 9.79 17.08 18.45
C VAL A 51 10.91 18.11 18.32
N PHE A 52 12.03 17.86 18.98
CA PHE A 52 13.22 18.70 18.89
C PHE A 52 14.32 18.00 18.07
N PRO A 53 15.21 18.76 17.41
CA PRO A 53 16.36 18.19 16.71
C PRO A 53 17.09 17.18 17.59
N GLU A 54 17.52 16.06 17.00
CA GLU A 54 18.34 15.04 17.67
C GLU A 54 17.60 14.29 18.81
N GLU A 55 16.27 14.41 18.89
CA GLU A 55 15.46 13.52 19.72
C GLU A 55 15.25 12.16 19.05
N VAL A 56 15.21 11.10 19.87
CA VAL A 56 14.78 9.76 19.45
C VAL A 56 13.49 9.41 20.18
N LEU A 57 12.43 9.14 19.42
CA LEU A 57 11.10 8.82 19.97
C LEU A 57 10.61 7.46 19.48
N HIS A 58 10.10 6.63 20.39
CA HIS A 58 9.64 5.26 20.10
C HIS A 58 8.12 5.15 20.16
N LYS A 59 7.51 4.43 19.21
CA LYS A 59 6.07 4.15 19.15
C LYS A 59 5.82 2.72 18.65
N PRO A 60 4.95 1.96 19.32
CA PRO A 60 4.65 0.60 18.90
C PRO A 60 3.71 0.58 17.69
N LEU A 61 3.93 -0.39 16.79
CA LEU A 61 3.02 -0.82 15.74
C LEU A 61 2.84 -2.34 15.85
N VAL A 62 1.62 -2.78 16.08
CA VAL A 62 1.25 -4.19 16.19
C VAL A 62 0.69 -4.65 14.85
N VAL A 63 1.26 -5.71 14.30
CA VAL A 63 0.73 -6.45 13.15
C VAL A 63 0.38 -7.85 13.64
N GLN A 64 -0.88 -8.25 13.51
CA GLN A 64 -1.33 -9.56 13.97
C GLN A 64 -2.26 -10.20 12.96
N LEU A 65 -2.44 -11.52 13.04
CA LEU A 65 -3.44 -12.20 12.23
C LEU A 65 -4.84 -11.65 12.53
N SER A 66 -5.64 -11.48 11.49
CA SER A 66 -7.03 -11.09 11.67
C SER A 66 -7.83 -12.23 12.30
N GLU A 67 -8.98 -11.90 12.90
CA GLU A 67 -9.89 -12.90 13.46
C GLU A 67 -10.38 -13.87 12.38
N SER A 68 -10.70 -13.37 11.18
CA SER A 68 -11.16 -14.21 10.07
C SER A 68 -10.09 -15.19 9.62
N PHE A 69 -8.84 -14.73 9.48
CA PHE A 69 -7.73 -15.58 9.06
C PHE A 69 -7.35 -16.61 10.13
N SER A 70 -7.45 -16.20 11.41
CA SER A 70 -7.19 -17.09 12.55
C SER A 70 -8.21 -18.22 12.64
N ALA A 71 -9.48 -17.96 12.28
CA ALA A 71 -10.54 -18.95 12.28
C ALA A 71 -10.48 -19.93 11.09
N GLU A 72 -9.72 -19.62 10.04
CA GLU A 72 -9.58 -20.49 8.87
C GLU A 72 -8.69 -21.70 9.16
N GLY A 73 -9.25 -22.91 9.03
CA GLY A 73 -8.51 -24.15 9.25
C GLY A 73 -7.55 -24.54 8.13
N ASN A 74 -7.64 -23.92 6.95
CA ASN A 74 -6.82 -24.24 5.79
C ASN A 74 -5.78 -23.17 5.43
N ALA A 75 -5.66 -22.09 6.18
CA ALA A 75 -4.57 -21.12 6.03
C ALA A 75 -3.55 -21.32 7.16
N ASP A 76 -2.27 -21.01 6.96
CA ASP A 76 -1.26 -21.13 8.02
C ASP A 76 -0.38 -19.87 8.17
N ASP A 77 0.35 -19.53 7.11
CA ASP A 77 1.30 -18.42 7.09
C ASP A 77 0.74 -17.18 6.40
N VAL A 78 1.17 -16.01 6.86
CA VAL A 78 1.02 -14.72 6.19
C VAL A 78 2.40 -14.08 6.09
N GLU A 79 2.83 -13.80 4.88
CA GLU A 79 4.00 -12.95 4.60
C GLU A 79 3.50 -11.54 4.29
N TYR A 80 4.17 -10.54 4.85
CA TYR A 80 3.84 -9.15 4.63
C TYR A 80 5.07 -8.27 4.54
N ILE A 81 4.86 -7.04 4.10
CA ILE A 81 5.88 -5.99 4.08
C ILE A 81 5.38 -4.76 4.82
N ILE A 82 6.30 -4.03 5.44
CA ILE A 82 6.09 -2.67 5.92
C ILE A 82 6.88 -1.74 5.02
N ARG A 83 6.15 -0.96 4.23
CA ARG A 83 6.68 0.04 3.30
C ARG A 83 6.46 1.44 3.82
N GLN A 84 7.41 2.33 3.60
CA GLN A 84 7.25 3.75 3.87
C GLN A 84 6.88 4.50 2.60
N LYS A 85 5.78 5.24 2.61
CA LYS A 85 5.30 5.99 1.46
C LYS A 85 5.16 7.48 1.79
N PRO A 86 5.38 8.38 0.83
CA PRO A 86 5.12 9.80 1.02
C PRO A 86 3.67 10.04 1.48
N LYS A 87 3.46 10.99 2.38
CA LYS A 87 2.12 11.37 2.84
C LYS A 87 1.70 12.68 2.17
N CYS A 88 0.47 12.73 1.68
CA CYS A 88 -0.14 13.93 1.11
C CYS A 88 -1.26 14.43 2.02
N ALA A 89 -1.35 15.74 2.16
CA ALA A 89 -2.38 16.39 2.97
C ALA A 89 -2.73 17.77 2.43
N ILE A 90 -3.86 18.31 2.88
CA ILE A 90 -4.17 19.72 2.69
C ILE A 90 -3.39 20.50 3.74
N THR A 91 -2.60 21.46 3.29
CA THR A 91 -1.84 22.35 4.17
C THR A 91 -2.23 23.80 3.94
N SER A 92 -2.04 24.64 4.97
CA SER A 92 -2.20 26.08 4.91
C SER A 92 -1.03 26.77 5.62
N GLN A 93 -0.99 28.11 5.57
CA GLN A 93 0.07 28.90 6.19
C GLN A 93 1.48 28.41 5.79
N ASN A 94 1.69 28.24 4.48
CA ASN A 94 2.94 27.74 3.90
C ASN A 94 3.40 26.38 4.44
N GLY A 95 2.47 25.47 4.79
CA GLY A 95 2.82 24.11 5.22
C GLY A 95 2.99 23.92 6.72
N THR A 96 2.77 24.96 7.52
CA THR A 96 2.86 24.91 9.00
C THR A 96 1.59 24.41 9.67
N VAL A 97 0.46 24.39 8.94
CA VAL A 97 -0.82 23.86 9.40
C VAL A 97 -1.32 22.80 8.44
N VAL A 98 -1.79 21.67 8.97
CA VAL A 98 -2.34 20.55 8.22
C VAL A 98 -3.79 20.31 8.61
N ASP A 99 -4.66 20.08 7.63
CA ASP A 99 -6.04 19.67 7.87
C ASP A 99 -6.16 18.15 7.84
N LEU A 100 -5.90 17.51 8.98
CA LEU A 100 -6.10 16.05 9.14
C LEU A 100 -7.59 15.66 9.11
N GLY A 101 -8.50 16.60 9.39
CA GLY A 101 -9.95 16.35 9.42
C GLY A 101 -10.55 16.17 8.02
N ALA A 102 -9.96 16.82 7.01
CA ALA A 102 -10.30 16.60 5.60
C ALA A 102 -9.82 15.25 5.04
N GLY A 103 -8.97 14.54 5.78
CA GLY A 103 -8.33 13.31 5.35
C GLY A 103 -6.97 13.52 4.68
N THR A 104 -6.21 12.44 4.61
CA THR A 104 -4.89 12.39 3.97
C THR A 104 -4.89 11.35 2.87
N ALA A 105 -3.94 11.44 1.94
CA ALA A 105 -3.73 10.42 0.93
C ALA A 105 -2.29 9.93 0.94
N THR A 106 -2.10 8.70 0.49
CA THR A 106 -0.76 8.18 0.24
C THR A 106 -0.25 8.71 -1.09
N GLY A 107 0.91 9.35 -1.07
CA GLY A 107 1.61 9.82 -2.26
C GLY A 107 2.21 8.66 -3.04
N HIS A 108 2.18 8.78 -4.37
CA HIS A 108 2.72 7.79 -5.29
C HIS A 108 3.90 8.40 -6.05
N PRO A 109 5.14 7.96 -5.82
CA PRO A 109 6.27 8.38 -6.63
C PRO A 109 6.04 7.99 -8.10
N LYS A 110 6.22 8.94 -9.01
CA LYS A 110 6.07 8.77 -10.46
C LYS A 110 7.18 9.52 -11.19
N LEU A 111 7.45 9.11 -12.42
CA LEU A 111 8.29 9.85 -13.35
C LEU A 111 7.40 10.75 -14.22
N GLY A 112 7.69 12.03 -14.23
CA GLY A 112 7.07 13.03 -15.08
C GLY A 112 7.72 13.10 -16.47
N PRO A 113 7.44 14.16 -17.24
CA PRO A 113 8.19 14.46 -18.45
C PRO A 113 9.69 14.48 -18.17
N GLU A 114 10.49 13.95 -19.11
CA GLU A 114 11.97 13.89 -19.00
C GLU A 114 12.48 13.07 -17.81
N ASP A 115 11.70 12.09 -17.35
CA ASP A 115 12.05 11.20 -16.23
C ASP A 115 12.34 11.95 -14.91
N VAL A 116 11.73 13.12 -14.73
CA VAL A 116 11.84 13.89 -13.48
C VAL A 116 10.91 13.29 -12.43
N PRO A 117 11.40 12.83 -11.26
CA PRO A 117 10.57 12.24 -10.24
C PRO A 117 9.66 13.28 -9.56
N PHE A 118 8.41 12.91 -9.31
CA PHE A 118 7.46 13.69 -8.52
C PHE A 118 6.54 12.79 -7.69
N ILE A 119 5.89 13.37 -6.68
CA ILE A 119 4.88 12.66 -5.88
C ILE A 119 3.50 13.01 -6.40
N ASP A 120 2.79 12.00 -6.90
CA ASP A 120 1.38 12.12 -7.26
C ASP A 120 0.50 11.90 -6.03
N CYS A 121 -0.21 12.96 -5.63
CA CYS A 121 -1.17 12.93 -4.53
C CYS A 121 -2.62 12.67 -4.99
N GLY A 122 -2.87 12.51 -6.29
CA GLY A 122 -4.22 12.38 -6.83
C GLY A 122 -5.08 13.63 -6.59
N GLN A 123 -6.41 13.45 -6.56
CA GLN A 123 -7.35 14.54 -6.33
C GLN A 123 -7.44 14.88 -4.83
N PRO A 124 -7.61 16.16 -4.47
CA PRO A 124 -7.81 16.54 -3.07
C PRO A 124 -9.10 15.92 -2.53
N PRO A 125 -9.15 15.55 -1.24
CA PRO A 125 -10.32 14.91 -0.63
C PRO A 125 -11.53 15.86 -0.51
N ARG A 126 -11.31 17.17 -0.63
CA ARG A 126 -12.34 18.21 -0.69
C ARG A 126 -11.88 19.39 -1.56
N PRO A 127 -12.81 20.27 -1.98
CA PRO A 127 -12.42 21.55 -2.57
C PRO A 127 -11.51 22.36 -1.64
N LEU A 128 -10.49 22.99 -2.21
CA LEU A 128 -9.57 23.88 -1.51
C LEU A 128 -10.17 25.29 -1.37
N ALA A 129 -9.69 26.05 -0.39
CA ALA A 129 -10.05 27.44 -0.20
C ALA A 129 -9.79 28.28 -1.47
N THR A 130 -10.78 29.09 -1.85
CA THR A 130 -10.75 29.87 -3.10
C THR A 130 -9.79 31.05 -3.10
N ASP A 131 -9.30 31.44 -1.92
CA ASP A 131 -8.31 32.50 -1.72
C ASP A 131 -6.86 32.02 -1.92
N GLY A 132 -6.66 30.74 -2.21
CA GLY A 132 -5.33 30.15 -2.38
C GLY A 132 -4.55 29.96 -1.08
N SER A 133 -5.21 30.08 0.07
CA SER A 133 -4.59 29.85 1.39
C SER A 133 -4.28 28.38 1.68
N GLU A 134 -4.85 27.46 0.90
CA GLU A 134 -4.69 26.02 1.02
C GLU A 134 -4.00 25.41 -0.19
N THR A 135 -3.17 24.40 0.07
CA THR A 135 -2.50 23.60 -0.95
C THR A 135 -2.72 22.12 -0.70
N TRP A 136 -2.94 21.34 -1.77
CA TRP A 136 -2.93 19.88 -1.75
C TRP A 136 -1.62 19.38 -2.35
N GLY A 137 -0.84 18.62 -1.57
CA GLY A 137 0.46 18.14 -2.02
C GLY A 137 1.15 17.24 -1.01
N PRO A 138 2.38 16.79 -1.33
CA PRO A 138 3.17 15.99 -0.43
C PRO A 138 3.64 16.84 0.76
N LEU A 139 3.62 16.24 1.94
CA LEU A 139 4.31 16.78 3.10
C LEU A 139 5.83 16.56 2.95
N PRO A 140 6.68 17.41 3.56
CA PRO A 140 8.07 17.07 3.81
C PRO A 140 8.20 15.65 4.37
N SER A 141 9.10 14.85 3.80
CA SER A 141 9.12 13.42 4.06
C SER A 141 9.68 13.13 5.45
N LEU A 142 8.90 12.42 6.27
CA LEU A 142 9.37 11.84 7.52
C LEU A 142 10.01 10.46 7.32
N CYS A 143 9.80 9.84 6.16
CA CYS A 143 10.14 8.42 5.94
C CYS A 143 11.62 8.08 6.15
N PRO A 144 12.60 8.88 5.67
CA PRO A 144 14.03 8.59 5.89
C PRO A 144 14.44 8.53 7.36
N TYR A 145 13.63 9.08 8.26
CA TYR A 145 13.95 9.27 9.67
C TYR A 145 13.23 8.27 10.59
N LEU A 146 12.47 7.36 9.99
CA LEU A 146 11.72 6.33 10.73
C LEU A 146 12.43 4.99 10.60
N SER A 147 12.83 4.37 11.70
CA SER A 147 13.28 2.98 11.71
C SER A 147 12.13 2.01 11.97
N LYS A 148 12.45 0.71 11.84
CA LYS A 148 11.54 -0.42 12.05
C LYS A 148 12.35 -1.55 12.65
N HIS A 149 12.06 -1.88 13.90
CA HIS A 149 12.69 -2.99 14.59
C HIS A 149 11.62 -3.98 15.08
N PRO A 150 11.75 -5.28 14.78
CA PRO A 150 10.81 -6.28 15.26
C PRO A 150 11.08 -6.62 16.73
N ASP A 151 10.16 -7.33 17.37
CA ASP A 151 10.32 -7.85 18.73
C ASP A 151 11.24 -9.09 18.83
N LEU A 152 11.72 -9.57 17.68
CA LEU A 152 12.62 -10.72 17.51
C LEU A 152 12.03 -12.05 18.01
N THR A 153 10.71 -12.17 18.07
CA THR A 153 10.03 -13.35 18.63
C THR A 153 8.90 -13.87 17.74
N PRO A 154 9.17 -14.76 16.77
CA PRO A 154 10.47 -15.37 16.44
C PRO A 154 11.38 -14.44 15.61
N ALA A 155 12.64 -14.83 15.42
CA ALA A 155 13.60 -14.05 14.61
C ALA A 155 13.43 -14.33 13.11
N ASN A 156 12.25 -14.03 12.56
CA ASN A 156 11.85 -14.21 11.15
C ASN A 156 11.58 -12.89 10.42
N ASP A 157 11.61 -11.76 11.13
CA ASP A 157 11.34 -10.44 10.59
C ASP A 157 12.60 -9.66 10.18
N GLY A 158 12.44 -8.75 9.23
CA GLY A 158 13.46 -7.80 8.82
C GLY A 158 13.57 -6.60 9.79
N SER A 159 14.62 -5.81 9.60
CA SER A 159 14.84 -4.56 10.33
C SER A 159 15.34 -3.49 9.37
N LEU A 160 15.05 -2.23 9.65
CA LEU A 160 15.54 -1.09 8.89
C LEU A 160 15.85 0.07 9.83
N ASP A 161 17.10 0.51 9.84
CA ASP A 161 17.56 1.66 10.63
C ASP A 161 17.07 2.97 10.00
N SER A 162 17.00 4.04 10.81
CA SER A 162 16.82 5.41 10.33
C SER A 162 17.97 5.87 9.42
N PHE A 163 17.77 6.99 8.73
CA PHE A 163 18.69 7.62 7.78
C PHE A 163 18.93 6.76 6.53
N HIS A 164 17.83 6.36 5.89
CA HIS A 164 17.80 5.57 4.67
C HIS A 164 16.94 6.21 3.57
N GLU A 165 17.08 5.74 2.34
CA GLU A 165 16.16 6.10 1.26
C GLU A 165 14.93 5.18 1.29
N PRO A 166 13.69 5.71 1.34
CA PRO A 166 12.48 4.88 1.39
C PRO A 166 12.23 4.12 0.07
N TYR A 167 12.79 4.61 -1.03
CA TYR A 167 12.78 3.98 -2.34
C TYR A 167 13.88 4.58 -3.22
N VAL A 168 14.24 3.86 -4.28
CA VAL A 168 15.18 4.33 -5.31
C VAL A 168 14.60 4.05 -6.69
N TRP A 169 14.97 4.88 -7.66
CA TRP A 169 14.69 4.62 -9.08
C TRP A 169 15.82 3.81 -9.70
N SER A 170 15.49 2.63 -10.21
CA SER A 170 16.38 1.79 -11.01
C SER A 170 15.90 1.83 -12.46
N GLY A 171 16.45 2.77 -13.23
CA GLY A 171 15.86 3.18 -14.51
C GLY A 171 14.44 3.72 -14.30
N ASN A 172 13.47 3.20 -15.05
CA ASN A 172 12.06 3.62 -14.94
C ASN A 172 11.27 2.78 -13.92
N GLN A 173 11.95 1.94 -13.13
CA GLN A 173 11.34 1.11 -12.11
C GLN A 173 11.59 1.69 -10.72
N LEU A 174 10.51 1.85 -9.96
CA LEU A 174 10.57 2.20 -8.55
C LEU A 174 10.87 0.94 -7.73
N VAL A 175 11.94 0.98 -6.93
CA VAL A 175 12.33 -0.09 -6.01
C VAL A 175 12.17 0.44 -4.59
N TRP A 176 11.31 -0.21 -3.80
CA TRP A 176 11.05 0.18 -2.42
C TRP A 176 12.02 -0.45 -1.45
N THR A 177 12.32 0.26 -0.36
CA THR A 177 13.07 -0.27 0.78
C THR A 177 12.08 -0.90 1.76
N ASP A 178 11.59 -2.09 1.41
CA ASP A 178 10.58 -2.82 2.17
C ASP A 178 11.22 -3.60 3.33
N VAL A 179 10.53 -3.64 4.47
CA VAL A 179 10.87 -4.54 5.58
C VAL A 179 9.92 -5.71 5.58
N LEU A 180 10.45 -6.94 5.55
CA LEU A 180 9.66 -8.16 5.54
C LEU A 180 9.18 -8.50 6.95
N GLY A 181 7.97 -9.03 7.06
CA GLY A 181 7.49 -9.70 8.27
C GLY A 181 6.73 -10.98 7.95
N ARG A 182 6.63 -11.89 8.93
CA ARG A 182 5.94 -13.17 8.75
C ARG A 182 5.23 -13.60 10.02
N LEU A 183 3.96 -13.97 9.87
CA LEU A 183 3.17 -14.63 10.91
C LEU A 183 2.83 -16.06 10.50
N ALA A 184 2.86 -17.00 11.44
CA ALA A 184 2.58 -18.41 11.22
C ALA A 184 1.83 -19.07 12.39
N LYS A 185 0.60 -19.53 12.14
CA LYS A 185 -0.24 -20.20 13.16
C LYS A 185 0.42 -21.47 13.69
N SER A 186 0.99 -22.29 12.81
CA SER A 186 1.71 -23.52 13.17
C SER A 186 2.92 -23.30 14.08
N GLN A 187 3.47 -22.08 14.11
CA GLN A 187 4.60 -21.69 14.95
C GLN A 187 4.16 -20.93 16.21
N ASN A 188 2.84 -20.77 16.42
CA ASN A 188 2.26 -19.90 17.45
C ASN A 188 2.79 -18.46 17.39
N ASP A 189 3.09 -18.03 16.16
CA ASP A 189 3.57 -16.71 15.80
C ASP A 189 2.44 -15.97 15.11
N ILE A 190 1.61 -15.28 15.89
CA ILE A 190 0.34 -14.71 15.41
C ILE A 190 0.29 -13.19 15.57
N ILE A 191 1.36 -12.60 16.09
CA ILE A 191 1.49 -11.19 16.43
C ILE A 191 2.96 -10.78 16.43
N ASP A 192 3.25 -9.72 15.69
CA ASP A 192 4.53 -9.02 15.69
C ASP A 192 4.33 -7.64 16.30
N THR A 193 5.19 -7.29 17.26
CA THR A 193 5.26 -5.93 17.80
C THR A 193 6.48 -5.22 17.24
N TRP A 194 6.24 -4.22 16.38
CA TRP A 194 7.27 -3.39 15.79
C TRP A 194 7.52 -2.15 16.65
N ASP A 195 8.77 -1.86 16.92
CA ASP A 195 9.21 -0.55 17.40
C ASP A 195 9.44 0.36 16.20
N ILE A 196 8.62 1.41 16.10
CA ILE A 196 8.75 2.48 15.12
C ILE A 196 9.35 3.66 15.85
N ASP A 197 10.64 3.87 15.65
CA ASP A 197 11.34 5.01 16.19
C ASP A 197 11.51 6.11 15.15
N LEU A 198 11.46 7.35 15.62
CA LEU A 198 11.75 8.56 14.88
C LEU A 198 13.07 9.13 15.39
N SER A 199 14.11 9.09 14.55
CA SER A 199 15.38 9.78 14.76
C SER A 199 15.29 11.18 14.15
N VAL A 200 15.03 12.20 14.98
CA VAL A 200 14.71 13.54 14.49
C VAL A 200 15.97 14.20 13.93
N PRO A 201 16.00 14.56 12.63
CA PRO A 201 17.17 15.20 12.04
C PRO A 201 17.35 16.63 12.56
N CYS A 202 18.60 17.08 12.58
CA CYS A 202 18.94 18.49 12.70
C CYS A 202 18.77 19.23 11.37
N PHE A 203 18.62 20.56 11.45
CA PHE A 203 18.72 21.43 10.29
C PHE A 203 20.18 21.69 9.93
N LYS A 204 20.43 21.93 8.64
CA LYS A 204 21.77 22.18 8.11
C LYS A 204 22.48 23.31 8.86
N GLY A 205 23.64 22.99 9.42
CA GLY A 205 24.46 23.93 10.19
C GLY A 205 23.97 24.19 11.61
N GLN A 206 22.98 23.43 12.10
CA GLN A 206 22.43 23.52 13.46
C GLN A 206 22.56 22.21 14.26
N CYS A 207 23.21 21.18 13.68
CA CYS A 207 23.46 19.92 14.37
C CYS A 207 24.43 20.10 15.54
N ALA A 208 24.22 19.35 16.62
CA ALA A 208 25.16 19.26 17.70
C ALA A 208 26.47 18.59 17.24
N GLN A 209 27.56 18.80 17.99
CA GLN A 209 28.88 18.30 17.60
C GLN A 209 29.07 16.81 17.91
N ASP A 210 28.24 16.27 18.81
CA ASP A 210 28.31 14.93 19.38
C ASP A 210 27.36 13.93 18.70
N GLU A 211 26.35 14.39 17.97
CA GLU A 211 25.40 13.54 17.28
C GLU A 211 25.70 13.44 15.78
N GLN A 212 25.77 12.21 15.27
CA GLN A 212 26.09 11.94 13.87
C GLN A 212 24.82 11.78 13.05
N VAL A 213 24.06 12.86 12.85
CA VAL A 213 23.13 12.91 11.71
C VAL A 213 23.98 12.96 10.44
N PRO A 214 23.85 12.01 9.50
CA PRO A 214 24.66 12.05 8.30
C PRO A 214 24.31 13.29 7.47
N ALA A 215 25.31 13.96 6.90
CA ALA A 215 25.13 15.24 6.20
C ALA A 215 24.10 15.21 5.06
N ALA A 216 23.84 14.04 4.47
CA ALA A 216 22.82 13.85 3.43
C ALA A 216 21.38 13.91 3.97
N TYR A 217 21.20 13.71 5.28
CA TYR A 217 19.92 13.67 5.97
C TYR A 217 19.65 14.90 6.84
N GLU A 218 20.59 15.84 6.90
CA GLU A 218 20.34 17.18 7.48
C GLU A 218 19.20 17.89 6.73
N LEU A 219 18.25 18.45 7.47
CA LEU A 219 17.11 19.14 6.89
C LEU A 219 17.50 20.51 6.32
N ASP A 220 16.82 20.90 5.24
CA ASP A 220 16.87 22.27 4.74
C ASP A 220 16.22 23.23 5.77
N PRO A 221 16.91 24.28 6.22
CA PRO A 221 16.36 25.25 7.18
C PRO A 221 15.03 25.89 6.73
N ARG A 222 14.72 25.89 5.44
CA ARG A 222 13.43 26.38 4.92
C ARG A 222 12.23 25.52 5.31
N LEU A 223 12.47 24.29 5.79
CA LEU A 223 11.43 23.38 6.27
C LEU A 223 11.15 23.54 7.77
N GLU A 224 11.83 24.48 8.45
CA GLU A 224 11.57 24.78 9.85
C GLU A 224 10.10 25.13 10.07
N HIS A 225 9.51 24.55 11.13
CA HIS A 225 8.08 24.65 11.49
C HIS A 225 7.08 24.01 10.51
N MET A 226 7.51 23.37 9.42
CA MET A 226 6.61 22.62 8.56
C MET A 226 6.17 21.31 9.23
N ILE A 227 5.01 20.79 8.81
CA ILE A 227 4.51 19.49 9.25
C ILE A 227 5.02 18.40 8.31
N PHE A 228 5.73 17.43 8.87
CA PHE A 228 6.28 16.29 8.14
C PHE A 228 5.30 15.12 8.14
N GLY A 229 5.43 14.22 7.16
CA GLY A 229 4.58 13.04 7.09
C GLY A 229 5.22 11.84 6.40
N CYS A 230 4.79 10.66 6.81
CA CYS A 230 5.06 9.38 6.17
C CYS A 230 3.89 8.44 6.43
N ASP A 231 3.49 7.66 5.43
CA ASP A 231 2.54 6.57 5.61
C ASP A 231 3.32 5.26 5.78
N LEU A 232 2.96 4.49 6.81
CA LEU A 232 3.39 3.10 6.95
C LEU A 232 2.35 2.21 6.27
N TRP A 233 2.75 1.60 5.17
CA TRP A 233 1.91 0.76 4.33
C TRP A 233 2.24 -0.71 4.61
N VAL A 234 1.35 -1.37 5.32
CA VAL A 234 1.44 -2.82 5.59
C VAL A 234 0.69 -3.56 4.49
N GLU A 235 1.39 -4.44 3.78
CA GLU A 235 0.85 -5.16 2.61
C GLU A 235 1.15 -6.64 2.71
N VAL A 236 0.12 -7.47 2.56
CA VAL A 236 0.28 -8.93 2.47
C VAL A 236 0.87 -9.28 1.11
N THR A 237 1.99 -9.99 1.12
CA THR A 237 2.70 -10.44 -0.09
C THR A 237 2.50 -11.93 -0.36
N GLY A 238 2.15 -12.71 0.67
CA GLY A 238 1.97 -14.15 0.56
C GLY A 238 1.03 -14.71 1.62
N VAL A 239 0.32 -15.76 1.26
CA VAL A 239 -0.50 -16.56 2.19
C VAL A 239 -0.31 -18.03 1.85
N SER A 240 0.04 -18.86 2.84
CA SER A 240 0.09 -20.31 2.66
C SER A 240 -1.27 -20.93 2.99
N ARG A 241 -1.71 -21.88 2.14
CA ARG A 241 -2.96 -22.62 2.31
C ARG A 241 -2.77 -24.11 2.07
N LEU A 242 -3.49 -24.93 2.82
CA LEU A 242 -3.60 -26.37 2.59
C LEU A 242 -4.41 -26.64 1.30
N PRO A 243 -4.05 -27.66 0.50
CA PRO A 243 -4.81 -28.06 -0.67
C PRO A 243 -6.25 -28.45 -0.32
N ILE A 244 -7.20 -28.02 -1.15
CA ILE A 244 -8.65 -28.20 -0.92
C ILE A 244 -9.09 -29.67 -0.98
N ASP A 245 -8.28 -30.56 -1.59
CA ASP A 245 -8.62 -31.99 -1.78
C ASP A 245 -8.49 -32.86 -0.50
N GLN A 246 -8.30 -32.26 0.68
CA GLN A 246 -8.12 -32.96 1.96
C GLN A 246 -9.16 -32.56 3.03
N GLN A 247 -10.25 -31.87 2.65
CA GLN A 247 -11.42 -31.60 3.52
C GLN A 247 -12.61 -32.49 3.15
#